data_AF-A0A8J8F1D6-F1
#
_entry.id   AF-A0A8J8F1D6-F1
#
_cell.length_a   1.000
_cell.length_b   1.000
_cell.length_c   1.000
_cell.angle_alpha   90.00
_cell.angle_beta   90.00
_cell.angle_gamma   90.00
#
_symmetry.space_group_name_H-M   'P 1'
#
loop_
_entity.id
_entity.type
_entity.pdbx_description
1 polymer ?
#
loop_
_entity_poly.entity_id
_entity_poly.type
_entity_poly.pdbx_seq_one_letter_code
_entity_poly.pdbx_strand_id
1 'polypeptide(L)'
;MADDNRIMENVDNVREPTKEDTVAETIKSRFPNAHVEIRENKWGRKRVWVIVPREDYKALMKFLLELDPEAHYSIGIEQDYGEEIGYMSHILLHYDNAPAVSLLVDVRVPKDDPV
;
A
#
# COMPACT_ATOMS: atom_id res chain seq x y z
N MET A 1 -4.41 26.53 48.53
CA MET A 1 -5.58 26.69 47.65
C MET A 1 -5.09 26.60 46.21
N ALA A 2 -5.60 25.60 45.47
CA ALA A 2 -5.48 25.28 44.04
C ALA A 2 -4.07 25.32 43.41
N ASP A 3 -3.40 24.19 43.14
CA ASP A 3 -3.66 23.26 42.01
C ASP A 3 -4.03 23.99 40.71
N ASP A 4 -3.02 24.36 39.92
CA ASP A 4 -3.15 24.64 38.49
C ASP A 4 -2.35 23.59 37.71
N ASN A 5 -2.86 22.37 37.75
CA ASN A 5 -2.49 21.29 36.84
C ASN A 5 -2.89 21.75 35.42
N ARG A 6 -1.96 22.36 34.69
CA ARG A 6 -2.11 22.60 33.26
C ARG A 6 -2.06 21.25 32.56
N ILE A 7 -3.23 20.67 32.38
CA ILE A 7 -3.49 19.63 31.39
C ILE A 7 -3.06 20.22 30.06
N MET A 8 -1.88 19.84 29.57
CA MET A 8 -1.53 20.01 28.17
C MET A 8 -2.50 19.12 27.41
N GLU A 9 -3.53 19.74 26.83
CA GLU A 9 -4.39 19.11 25.85
C GLU A 9 -3.47 18.53 24.77
N ASN A 10 -3.46 17.20 24.65
CA ASN A 10 -2.97 16.52 23.46
C ASN A 10 -3.91 16.94 22.33
N VAL A 11 -3.58 18.05 21.67
CA VAL A 11 -4.19 18.40 20.40
C VAL A 11 -3.67 17.36 19.43
N ASP A 12 -4.45 16.29 19.25
CA ASP A 12 -4.30 15.40 18.11
C ASP A 12 -4.39 16.27 16.87
N ASN A 13 -3.23 16.63 16.32
CA ASN A 13 -3.13 17.32 15.05
C ASN A 13 -3.72 16.37 13.99
N VAL A 14 -5.01 16.54 13.70
CA VAL A 14 -5.70 15.84 12.62
C VAL A 14 -5.08 16.29 11.31
N ARG A 15 -4.04 15.59 10.88
CA ARG A 15 -3.37 15.81 9.59
C ARG A 15 -4.31 15.32 8.49
N GLU A 16 -4.50 16.13 7.44
CA GLU A 16 -5.23 15.67 6.25
C GLU A 16 -4.55 14.42 5.66
N PRO A 17 -5.34 13.39 5.28
CA PRO A 17 -4.79 12.16 4.74
C PRO A 17 -4.04 12.43 3.43
N THR A 18 -2.86 11.85 3.30
CA THR A 18 -2.09 11.90 2.04
C THR A 18 -2.74 11.01 0.98
N LYS A 19 -2.30 11.15 -0.28
CA LYS A 19 -2.74 10.25 -1.36
C LYS A 19 -2.39 8.79 -1.03
N GLU A 20 -1.21 8.58 -0.45
CA GLU A 20 -0.77 7.26 0.00
C GLU A 20 -1.69 6.70 1.10
N ASP A 21 -2.06 7.52 2.10
CA ASP A 21 -3.00 7.12 3.16
C ASP A 21 -4.37 6.74 2.58
N THR A 22 -4.86 7.54 1.64
CA THR A 22 -6.15 7.30 0.97
C THR A 22 -6.14 6.00 0.18
N VAL A 23 -5.10 5.76 -0.63
CA VAL A 23 -4.95 4.51 -1.39
C VAL A 23 -4.82 3.30 -0.46
N ALA A 24 -4.00 3.40 0.58
CA ALA A 24 -3.79 2.33 1.55
C ALA A 24 -5.10 1.94 2.26
N GLU A 25 -5.85 2.92 2.78
CA GLU A 25 -7.12 2.66 3.47
C GLU A 25 -8.20 2.14 2.52
N THR A 26 -8.22 2.61 1.28
CA THR A 26 -9.16 2.12 0.26
C THR A 26 -8.89 0.64 -0.06
N ILE A 27 -7.62 0.26 -0.29
CA ILE A 27 -7.23 -1.13 -0.54
C ILE A 27 -7.56 -1.99 0.68
N LYS A 28 -7.18 -1.55 1.89
CA LYS A 28 -7.41 -2.28 3.14
C LYS A 28 -8.91 -2.51 3.40
N SER A 29 -9.75 -1.53 3.11
CA SER A 29 -11.21 -1.64 3.26
C SER A 29 -11.82 -2.62 2.26
N ARG A 30 -11.25 -2.70 1.05
CA ARG A 30 -11.76 -3.57 -0.03
C ARG A 30 -11.24 -5.01 0.06
N PHE A 31 -10.00 -5.18 0.53
CA PHE A 31 -9.29 -6.46 0.63
C PHE A 31 -8.83 -6.68 2.09
N PRO A 32 -9.72 -7.18 2.97
CA PRO A 32 -9.43 -7.29 4.40
C PRO A 32 -8.30 -8.29 4.73
N ASN A 33 -8.00 -9.23 3.82
CA ASN A 33 -6.90 -10.18 3.95
C ASN A 33 -5.55 -9.62 3.45
N ALA A 34 -5.54 -8.43 2.85
CA ALA A 34 -4.33 -7.79 2.39
C ALA A 34 -3.55 -7.22 3.58
N HIS A 35 -2.24 -7.45 3.61
CA HIS A 35 -1.35 -6.71 4.48
C HIS A 35 -0.93 -5.41 3.76
N VAL A 36 -1.32 -4.27 4.32
CA VAL A 36 -1.06 -2.95 3.74
C VAL A 36 -0.19 -2.13 4.69
N GLU A 37 0.92 -1.59 4.17
CA GLU A 37 1.87 -0.78 4.93
C GLU A 37 2.34 0.42 4.09
N ILE A 38 2.50 1.58 4.71
CA ILE A 38 3.18 2.73 4.07
C ILE A 38 4.59 2.81 4.62
N ARG A 39 5.58 2.72 3.73
CA ARG A 39 7.00 2.89 4.07
C ARG A 39 7.54 4.19 3.52
N GLU A 40 8.21 4.95 4.37
CA GLU A 40 8.91 6.17 3.99
C GLU A 40 10.41 5.92 3.98
N ASN A 41 11.10 6.31 2.91
CA ASN A 41 12.55 6.21 2.84
C ASN A 41 13.23 7.45 3.48
N LYS A 42 14.56 7.40 3.62
CA LYS A 42 15.37 8.50 4.21
C LYS A 42 15.28 9.84 3.47
N TRP A 43 14.68 9.88 2.28
CA TRP A 43 14.48 11.08 1.47
C TRP A 43 13.01 11.57 1.48
N GLY A 44 12.16 11.02 2.35
CA GLY A 44 10.76 11.42 2.49
C GLY A 44 9.82 10.84 1.43
N ARG A 45 10.31 9.95 0.54
CA ARG A 45 9.45 9.30 -0.45
C ARG A 45 8.70 8.14 0.21
N LYS A 46 7.39 8.26 0.23
CA LYS A 46 6.48 7.20 0.66
C LYS A 46 6.19 6.20 -0.45
N ARG A 47 5.99 4.94 -0.07
CA ARG A 47 5.50 3.85 -0.93
C ARG A 47 4.46 3.06 -0.17
N VAL A 48 3.38 2.70 -0.86
CA VAL A 48 2.36 1.78 -0.35
C VAL A 48 2.80 0.36 -0.71
N TRP A 49 2.93 -0.50 0.28
CA TRP A 49 3.24 -1.91 0.13
C TRP A 49 1.98 -2.71 0.44
N VAL A 50 1.62 -3.61 -0.47
CA VAL A 50 0.43 -4.43 -0.38
C VAL A 50 0.84 -5.87 -0.63
N ILE A 51 0.69 -6.74 0.36
CA ILE A 51 0.87 -8.19 0.21
C ILE A 51 -0.52 -8.80 0.20
N VAL A 52 -0.84 -9.59 -0.83
CA VAL A 52 -2.15 -10.25 -0.96
C VAL A 52 -2.00 -11.76 -1.12
N PRO A 53 -2.99 -12.54 -0.64
CA PRO A 53 -3.09 -13.94 -1.02
C PRO A 53 -3.33 -14.07 -2.53
N ARG A 54 -2.86 -15.17 -3.12
CA ARG A 54 -2.97 -15.43 -4.57
C ARG A 54 -4.40 -15.30 -5.10
N GLU A 55 -5.37 -15.69 -4.29
CA GLU A 55 -6.80 -15.70 -4.62
C GLU A 55 -7.33 -14.28 -4.90
N ASP A 56 -6.79 -13.29 -4.19
CA ASP A 56 -7.24 -11.90 -4.23
C ASP A 56 -6.46 -11.07 -5.26
N TYR A 57 -5.28 -11.53 -5.70
CA TYR A 57 -4.39 -10.77 -6.57
C TYR A 57 -5.06 -10.27 -7.85
N LYS A 58 -5.78 -11.15 -8.57
CA LYS A 58 -6.49 -10.77 -9.80
C LYS A 58 -7.60 -9.75 -9.55
N ALA A 59 -8.31 -9.88 -8.42
CA ALA A 59 -9.37 -8.94 -8.05
C ALA A 59 -8.78 -7.58 -7.66
N LEU A 60 -7.66 -7.56 -6.94
CA LEU A 60 -6.91 -6.34 -6.63
C LEU A 60 -6.45 -5.65 -7.90
N MET A 61 -5.84 -6.35 -8.84
CA MET A 61 -5.36 -5.73 -10.08
C MET A 61 -6.49 -5.10 -10.91
N LYS A 62 -7.66 -5.73 -10.96
CA LYS A 62 -8.85 -5.12 -11.59
C LYS A 62 -9.31 -3.88 -10.84
N PHE A 63 -9.37 -3.96 -9.52
CA PHE A 63 -9.75 -2.82 -8.68
C PHE A 63 -8.80 -1.63 -8.85
N LEU A 64 -7.50 -1.85 -9.03
CA LEU A 64 -6.55 -0.76 -9.26
C LEU A 64 -6.83 0.00 -10.58
N LEU A 65 -7.28 -0.69 -11.63
CA LEU A 65 -7.71 -0.05 -12.88
C LEU A 65 -9.04 0.70 -12.73
N GLU A 66 -9.92 0.27 -11.83
CA GLU A 66 -11.15 1.00 -11.50
C GLU A 66 -10.83 2.26 -10.67
N LEU A 67 -9.87 2.15 -9.76
CA LEU A 67 -9.41 3.24 -8.90
C LEU A 67 -8.68 4.33 -9.70
N ASP A 68 -7.86 3.91 -10.66
CA ASP A 68 -7.15 4.79 -11.58
C ASP A 68 -7.01 4.13 -12.96
N PRO A 69 -7.88 4.50 -13.93
CA PRO A 69 -7.86 3.94 -15.28
C PRO A 69 -6.55 4.20 -16.04
N GLU A 70 -5.81 5.23 -15.66
CA GLU A 70 -4.55 5.60 -16.28
C GLU A 70 -3.34 5.03 -15.53
N ALA A 71 -3.54 4.19 -14.50
CA ALA A 71 -2.46 3.62 -13.69
C ALA A 71 -1.31 3.06 -14.55
N HIS A 72 -0.08 3.49 -14.24
CA HIS A 72 1.10 3.06 -14.99
C HIS A 72 1.78 1.87 -14.31
N TYR A 73 1.78 0.72 -14.97
CA TYR A 73 2.62 -0.42 -14.60
C TYR A 73 4.07 -0.15 -14.99
N SER A 74 4.98 -0.19 -14.01
CA SER A 74 6.40 0.12 -14.23
C SER A 74 7.25 -1.14 -14.37
N ILE A 75 7.18 -2.07 -13.42
CA ILE A 75 8.05 -3.25 -13.38
C ILE A 75 7.36 -4.42 -12.68
N GLY A 76 7.68 -5.63 -13.13
CA GLY A 76 7.38 -6.89 -12.47
C GLY A 76 8.69 -7.54 -12.03
N ILE A 77 8.72 -8.00 -10.78
CA ILE A 77 9.92 -8.59 -10.16
C ILE A 77 9.54 -9.97 -9.66
N GLU A 78 10.08 -10.98 -10.31
CA GLU A 78 10.02 -12.38 -9.87
C GLU A 78 11.11 -12.63 -8.83
N GLN A 79 10.77 -13.32 -7.74
CA GLN A 79 11.66 -13.56 -6.60
C GLN A 79 11.54 -15.00 -6.13
N ASP A 80 12.68 -15.57 -5.71
CA ASP A 80 12.75 -16.85 -5.01
C ASP A 80 12.93 -16.59 -3.51
N TYR A 81 11.98 -17.07 -2.70
CA TYR A 81 11.98 -16.93 -1.24
C TYR A 81 12.34 -18.24 -0.51
N GLY A 82 12.91 -19.22 -1.20
CA GLY A 82 13.26 -20.53 -0.63
C GLY A 82 12.16 -21.55 -0.90
N GLU A 83 11.15 -21.64 -0.04
CA GLU A 83 10.02 -22.57 -0.22
C GLU A 83 8.85 -21.92 -1.00
N GLU A 84 8.91 -20.62 -1.23
CA GLU A 84 7.90 -19.84 -1.96
C GLU A 84 8.51 -19.18 -3.20
N ILE A 85 7.67 -18.96 -4.22
CA ILE A 85 7.95 -18.11 -5.36
C ILE A 85 7.09 -16.85 -5.21
N GLY A 86 7.69 -15.68 -5.41
CA GLY A 86 6.99 -14.40 -5.31
C GLY A 86 7.01 -13.63 -6.62
N TYR A 87 5.98 -12.82 -6.79
CA TYR A 87 5.89 -11.84 -7.86
C TYR A 87 5.45 -10.50 -7.29
N MET A 88 6.24 -9.46 -7.57
CA MET A 88 5.96 -8.10 -7.14
C MET A 88 5.76 -7.18 -8.33
N SER A 89 4.63 -6.47 -8.37
CA SER A 89 4.35 -5.43 -9.36
C SER A 89 4.55 -4.05 -8.74
N HIS A 90 5.23 -3.17 -9.46
CA HIS A 90 5.30 -1.75 -9.15
C HIS A 90 4.36 -0.97 -10.07
N ILE A 91 3.42 -0.25 -9.47
CA ILE A 91 2.37 0.51 -10.15
C ILE A 91 2.42 1.95 -9.63
N LEU A 92 2.36 2.91 -10.56
CA LEU A 92 2.18 4.33 -10.23
C LEU A 92 0.73 4.71 -10.43
N LEU A 93 0.11 5.22 -9.36
CA LEU A 93 -1.26 5.72 -9.36
C LEU A 93 -1.26 7.25 -9.25
N HIS A 94 -2.29 7.87 -9.81
CA HIS A 94 -2.62 9.29 -9.76
C HIS A 94 -1.44 10.16 -10.21
N TYR A 95 -0.74 9.75 -11.27
CA TYR A 95 0.49 10.42 -11.73
C TYR A 95 0.25 11.76 -12.41
N ASP A 96 -0.98 12.05 -12.85
CA ASP A 96 -1.34 13.31 -13.50
C ASP A 96 -1.06 14.53 -12.61
N ASN A 97 -1.10 14.34 -11.29
CA ASN A 97 -0.77 15.36 -10.31
C ASN A 97 0.36 14.88 -9.42
N ALA A 98 1.51 15.56 -9.45
CA ALA A 98 2.62 15.24 -8.55
C ALA A 98 2.27 15.56 -7.07
N PRO A 99 2.73 14.74 -6.09
CA PRO A 99 3.39 13.46 -6.28
C PRO A 99 2.40 12.34 -6.66
N ALA A 100 2.87 11.42 -7.50
CA ALA A 100 2.19 10.15 -7.77
C ALA A 100 2.35 9.19 -6.59
N VAL A 101 1.39 8.28 -6.42
CA VAL A 101 1.45 7.20 -5.42
C VAL A 101 2.26 6.04 -5.98
N SER A 102 3.31 5.66 -5.26
CA SER A 102 4.13 4.50 -5.60
C SER A 102 3.60 3.27 -4.86
N LEU A 103 2.89 2.39 -5.58
CA LEU A 103 2.31 1.16 -5.06
C LEU A 103 3.15 -0.06 -5.44
N LEU A 104 3.44 -0.92 -4.46
CA LEU A 104 4.06 -2.22 -4.64
C LEU A 104 3.07 -3.30 -4.22
N VAL A 105 2.72 -4.19 -5.13
CA VAL A 105 1.83 -5.33 -4.88
C VAL A 105 2.65 -6.60 -4.94
N ASP A 106 2.74 -7.33 -3.84
CA ASP A 106 3.45 -8.61 -3.71
C ASP A 106 2.44 -9.75 -3.56
N VAL A 107 2.66 -10.84 -4.30
CA VAL A 107 1.92 -12.09 -4.19
C VAL A 107 2.92 -13.24 -4.14
N ARG A 108 2.65 -14.22 -3.28
CA ARG A 108 3.51 -15.38 -3.08
C ARG A 108 2.71 -16.66 -3.14
N VAL A 109 3.36 -17.70 -3.63
CA VAL A 109 2.82 -19.05 -3.74
C VAL A 109 3.88 -20.06 -3.28
N PRO A 110 3.49 -21.19 -2.68
CA PRO A 110 4.44 -22.22 -2.32
C PRO A 110 4.95 -22.94 -3.59
N LYS A 111 6.18 -23.46 -3.55
CA LYS A 111 6.81 -24.13 -4.70
C LYS A 111 6.16 -25.47 -5.07
N ASP A 112 5.46 -26.10 -4.13
CA ASP A 112 4.74 -27.35 -4.34
C ASP A 112 3.38 -27.16 -5.05
N ASP A 113 2.86 -25.94 -5.08
CA ASP A 113 1.67 -25.51 -5.83
C ASP A 113 1.90 -24.12 -6.46
N PRO A 114 2.76 -24.01 -7.49
CA PRO A 114 3.20 -22.73 -8.05
C PRO A 114 2.21 -22.14 -9.08
N VAL A 115 0.99 -22.70 -9.16
CA VAL A 115 -0.05 -22.34 -10.13
C VAL A 115 -0.90 -21.17 -9.64
#